data_AF-A0A7X4AJZ7-F1
#
_entry.id   AF-A0A7X4AJZ7-F1
#
_cell.length_a   1.000
_cell.length_b   1.000
_cell.length_c   1.000
_cell.angle_alpha   90.00
_cell.angle_beta   90.00
_cell.angle_gamma   90.00
#
_symmetry.space_group_name_H-M   'P 1'
#
loop_
_entity.id
_entity.type
_entity.pdbx_description
1 polymer ?
#
loop_
_entity_poly.entity_id
_entity_poly.type
_entity_poly.pdbx_seq_one_letter_code
_entity_poly.pdbx_strand_id
1 'polypeptide(L)'
;TPLAHLAELGTLGPEVSCAHGVWLSESDLGILSETGTAICTNPSSNLRLKSGVAPINRLLERGVTVALGIDEAGINDDNDILQEMRMAQKIHREPGVASTHPTSHDIFRLATSNAARVTFFDDVGTIERGKRADLVLIDMERIEDPYLHPDTDVVDALIYRGKGLDVDTVLVDGEVILRDKKFLKADKAEVAARLKESLSRQLTDRETRAARLSECILPYINRWFSEWELESGEGHYTYNLR
;
A
#
# COMPACT_ATOMS: atom_id res chain seq x y z
N THR A 1 -8.26 -22.43 1.29
CA THR A 1 -7.98 -21.04 1.73
C THR A 1 -9.20 -20.17 1.43
N PRO A 2 -9.38 -18.99 2.06
CA PRO A 2 -10.45 -18.07 1.69
C PRO A 2 -10.44 -17.69 0.21
N LEU A 3 -9.25 -17.52 -0.40
CA LEU A 3 -9.14 -17.24 -1.83
C LEU A 3 -9.67 -18.39 -2.70
N ALA A 4 -9.29 -19.63 -2.41
CA ALA A 4 -9.82 -20.79 -3.15
C ALA A 4 -11.35 -20.88 -3.08
N HIS A 5 -11.94 -20.56 -1.92
CA HIS A 5 -13.39 -20.51 -1.79
C HIS A 5 -14.02 -19.40 -2.65
N LEU A 6 -13.41 -18.21 -2.73
CA LEU A 6 -13.87 -17.14 -3.63
C LEU A 6 -13.80 -17.57 -5.10
N ALA A 7 -12.81 -18.40 -5.47
CA ALA A 7 -12.68 -18.98 -6.80
C ALA A 7 -13.82 -19.97 -7.11
N GLU A 8 -14.16 -20.86 -6.17
CA GLU A 8 -15.30 -21.78 -6.29
C GLU A 8 -16.63 -21.05 -6.46
N LEU A 9 -16.78 -19.90 -5.80
CA LEU A 9 -17.95 -19.04 -5.94
C LEU A 9 -17.98 -18.25 -7.26
N GLY A 10 -16.93 -18.32 -8.09
CA GLY A 10 -16.84 -17.62 -9.37
C GLY A 10 -16.72 -16.10 -9.23
N THR A 11 -16.22 -15.62 -8.08
CA THR A 11 -16.15 -14.17 -7.77
C THR A 11 -14.82 -13.53 -8.13
N LEU A 12 -13.81 -14.32 -8.51
CA LEU A 12 -12.49 -13.85 -8.88
C LEU A 12 -12.42 -13.51 -10.37
N GLY A 13 -11.58 -12.54 -10.74
CA GLY A 13 -11.44 -12.09 -12.12
C GLY A 13 -10.63 -10.80 -12.26
N PRO A 14 -10.44 -10.31 -13.50
CA PRO A 14 -9.65 -9.09 -13.77
C PRO A 14 -10.28 -7.81 -13.19
N GLU A 15 -11.57 -7.85 -12.84
CA GLU A 15 -12.29 -6.75 -12.19
C GLU A 15 -12.26 -6.82 -10.66
N VAL A 16 -11.39 -7.67 -10.09
CA VAL A 16 -11.29 -7.88 -8.65
C VAL A 16 -9.87 -7.64 -8.17
N SER A 17 -9.77 -6.88 -7.08
CA SER A 17 -8.56 -6.76 -6.29
C SER A 17 -8.78 -7.27 -4.88
N CYS A 18 -7.97 -8.21 -4.43
CA CYS A 18 -7.96 -8.63 -3.03
C CYS A 18 -6.99 -7.77 -2.22
N ALA A 19 -7.48 -7.19 -1.12
CA ALA A 19 -6.65 -6.40 -0.23
C ALA A 19 -5.70 -7.27 0.62
N HIS A 20 -4.56 -6.71 0.99
CA HIS A 20 -3.49 -7.27 1.81
C HIS A 20 -2.73 -8.44 1.19
N GLY A 21 -3.40 -9.57 0.93
CA GLY A 21 -2.79 -10.77 0.34
C GLY A 21 -1.65 -11.38 1.16
N VAL A 22 -1.72 -11.32 2.50
CA VAL A 22 -0.59 -11.68 3.37
C VAL A 22 -0.34 -13.18 3.45
N TRP A 23 -1.39 -13.97 3.67
CA TRP A 23 -1.33 -15.41 3.94
C TRP A 23 -1.80 -16.21 2.73
N LEU A 24 -1.20 -15.94 1.56
CA LEU A 24 -1.46 -16.69 0.34
C LEU A 24 -0.64 -17.99 0.33
N SER A 25 -1.25 -19.09 -0.09
CA SER A 25 -0.54 -20.34 -0.38
C SER A 25 0.03 -20.38 -1.81
N GLU A 26 0.90 -21.34 -2.11
CA GLU A 26 1.37 -21.58 -3.49
C GLU A 26 0.23 -21.86 -4.48
N SER A 27 -0.85 -22.52 -4.04
CA SER A 27 -2.05 -22.74 -4.86
C SER A 27 -2.83 -21.45 -5.08
N ASP A 28 -2.91 -20.58 -4.08
CA ASP A 28 -3.56 -19.27 -4.20
C ASP A 28 -2.86 -18.39 -5.25
N LEU A 29 -1.53 -18.42 -5.29
CA LEU A 29 -0.76 -17.70 -6.32
C LEU A 29 -1.11 -18.17 -7.74
N GLY A 30 -1.38 -19.48 -7.91
CA GLY A 30 -1.85 -20.04 -9.18
C GLY A 30 -3.22 -19.51 -9.57
N ILE A 31 -4.18 -19.53 -8.63
CA ILE A 31 -5.54 -19.02 -8.83
C ILE A 31 -5.52 -17.54 -9.22
N LEU A 32 -4.73 -16.70 -8.52
CA LEU A 32 -4.62 -15.27 -8.84
C LEU A 32 -4.10 -15.05 -10.26
N SER A 33 -3.07 -15.80 -10.66
CA SER A 33 -2.48 -15.72 -12.00
C SER A 33 -3.48 -16.14 -13.09
N GLU A 34 -4.18 -17.27 -12.89
CA GLU A 34 -5.15 -17.81 -13.84
C GLU A 34 -6.39 -16.92 -14.01
N THR A 35 -6.90 -16.37 -12.91
CA THR A 35 -8.10 -15.52 -12.93
C THR A 35 -7.82 -14.08 -13.34
N GLY A 36 -6.55 -13.65 -13.33
CA GLY A 36 -6.18 -12.25 -13.52
C GLY A 36 -6.56 -11.35 -12.34
N THR A 37 -6.91 -11.92 -11.19
CA THR A 37 -7.24 -11.17 -9.98
C THR A 37 -6.01 -10.47 -9.44
N ALA A 38 -6.15 -9.19 -9.09
CA ALA A 38 -5.05 -8.39 -8.58
C ALA A 38 -4.94 -8.44 -7.05
N ILE A 39 -3.76 -8.10 -6.53
CA ILE A 39 -3.53 -7.88 -5.10
C ILE A 39 -3.24 -6.41 -4.86
N CYS A 40 -3.94 -5.79 -3.91
CA CYS A 40 -3.56 -4.48 -3.36
C CYS A 40 -2.98 -4.69 -1.96
N THR A 41 -1.67 -4.51 -1.80
CA THR A 41 -0.99 -4.76 -0.53
C THR A 41 -0.67 -3.48 0.23
N ASN A 42 -0.73 -3.53 1.55
CA ASN A 42 -0.57 -2.39 2.46
C ASN A 42 0.54 -2.69 3.49
N PRO A 43 1.83 -2.56 3.10
CA PRO A 43 2.96 -3.01 3.90
C PRO A 43 2.98 -2.48 5.34
N SER A 44 2.84 -1.17 5.54
CA SER A 44 2.92 -0.60 6.89
C SER A 44 1.77 -1.04 7.78
N SER A 45 0.54 -1.05 7.26
CA SER A 45 -0.65 -1.52 7.96
C SER A 45 -0.49 -2.98 8.39
N ASN A 46 -0.06 -3.84 7.45
CA ASN A 46 0.18 -5.25 7.74
C ASN A 46 1.20 -5.44 8.86
N LEU A 47 2.29 -4.65 8.89
CA LEU A 47 3.29 -4.74 9.95
C LEU A 47 2.80 -4.16 11.28
N ARG A 48 2.13 -3.01 11.25
CA ARG A 48 1.57 -2.36 12.45
C ARG A 48 0.56 -3.26 13.16
N LEU A 49 -0.32 -3.88 12.40
CA LEU A 49 -1.37 -4.76 12.90
C LEU A 49 -0.89 -6.20 13.15
N LYS A 50 0.41 -6.47 12.95
CA LYS A 50 1.03 -7.80 13.12
C LYS A 50 0.40 -8.86 12.20
N SER A 51 -0.07 -8.45 11.03
CA SER A 51 -0.69 -9.32 10.04
C SER A 51 0.33 -10.17 9.30
N GLY A 52 1.54 -9.67 9.05
CA GLY A 52 2.60 -10.39 8.31
C GLY A 52 3.08 -9.64 7.06
N VAL A 53 3.79 -10.35 6.18
CA VAL A 53 4.33 -9.81 4.92
C VAL A 53 3.70 -10.53 3.73
N ALA A 54 3.09 -9.79 2.80
CA ALA A 54 2.54 -10.36 1.56
C ALA A 54 3.64 -10.84 0.61
N PRO A 55 3.48 -11.96 -0.12
CA PRO A 55 4.54 -12.58 -0.91
C PRO A 55 4.77 -11.89 -2.26
N ILE A 56 5.12 -10.58 -2.27
CA ILE A 56 5.27 -9.79 -3.50
C ILE A 56 6.26 -10.43 -4.48
N ASN A 57 7.40 -10.96 -4.00
CA ASN A 57 8.37 -11.63 -4.89
C ASN A 57 7.71 -12.75 -5.70
N ARG A 58 6.94 -13.59 -5.03
CA ARG A 58 6.26 -14.75 -5.63
C ARG A 58 5.10 -14.33 -6.53
N LEU A 59 4.35 -13.31 -6.13
CA LEU A 59 3.27 -12.74 -6.94
C LEU A 59 3.81 -12.19 -8.27
N LEU A 60 4.91 -11.44 -8.22
CA LEU A 60 5.56 -10.89 -9.42
C LEU A 60 6.16 -11.99 -10.31
N GLU A 61 6.81 -13.01 -9.71
CA GLU A 61 7.30 -14.20 -10.44
C GLU A 61 6.18 -14.93 -11.18
N ARG A 62 4.95 -14.91 -10.65
CA ARG A 62 3.75 -15.53 -11.25
C ARG A 62 2.97 -14.61 -12.19
N GLY A 63 3.47 -13.40 -12.45
CA GLY A 63 2.80 -12.42 -13.31
C GLY A 63 1.49 -11.86 -12.71
N VAL A 64 1.28 -12.01 -11.40
CA VAL A 64 0.09 -11.44 -10.73
C VAL A 64 0.24 -9.92 -10.68
N THR A 65 -0.85 -9.21 -10.96
CA THR A 65 -0.87 -7.75 -10.85
C THR A 65 -0.91 -7.36 -9.37
N VAL A 66 0.13 -6.68 -8.91
CA VAL A 66 0.24 -6.18 -7.54
C VAL A 66 0.22 -4.65 -7.57
N ALA A 67 -0.59 -4.04 -6.70
CA ALA A 67 -0.60 -2.61 -6.42
C ALA A 67 -0.28 -2.34 -4.94
N LEU A 68 0.17 -1.12 -4.64
CA LEU A 68 0.36 -0.63 -3.28
C LEU A 68 -0.83 0.22 -2.84
N GLY A 69 -1.25 0.01 -1.59
CA GLY A 69 -2.16 0.89 -0.86
C GLY A 69 -1.53 1.33 0.46
N ILE A 70 -2.11 2.38 1.04
CA ILE A 70 -1.71 2.94 2.35
C ILE A 70 -2.63 2.50 3.49
N ASP A 71 -3.75 1.82 3.18
CA ASP A 71 -4.83 1.52 4.12
C ASP A 71 -5.36 2.80 4.83
N GLU A 72 -5.88 2.67 6.05
CA GLU A 72 -6.43 3.79 6.82
C GLU A 72 -5.34 4.57 7.58
N ALA A 73 -5.43 5.90 7.52
CA ALA A 73 -4.43 6.83 8.07
C ALA A 73 -4.20 6.69 9.59
N GLY A 74 -5.22 6.27 10.35
CA GLY A 74 -5.13 5.98 11.78
C GLY A 74 -4.38 4.69 12.13
N ILE A 75 -4.00 3.87 11.15
CA ILE A 75 -3.17 2.68 11.36
C ILE A 75 -1.68 3.04 11.27
N ASN A 76 -1.26 3.78 10.22
CA ASN A 76 0.16 4.13 10.00
C ASN A 76 0.54 5.55 10.48
N ASP A 77 -0.41 6.33 11.02
CA ASP A 77 -0.22 7.72 11.48
C ASP A 77 0.34 8.68 10.39
N ASP A 78 0.25 8.29 9.10
CA ASP A 78 0.67 9.07 7.93
C ASP A 78 -0.22 8.81 6.69
N ASN A 79 0.10 9.47 5.58
CA ASN A 79 -0.47 9.19 4.24
C ASN A 79 0.65 9.30 3.18
N ASP A 80 1.79 8.62 3.40
CA ASP A 80 2.97 8.75 2.54
C ASP A 80 3.22 7.50 1.68
N ILE A 81 2.77 7.56 0.41
CA ILE A 81 2.99 6.46 -0.55
C ILE A 81 4.48 6.25 -0.91
N LEU A 82 5.35 7.28 -0.79
CA LEU A 82 6.79 7.11 -1.00
C LEU A 82 7.43 6.32 0.14
N GLN A 83 6.93 6.50 1.36
CA GLN A 83 7.28 5.66 2.51
C GLN A 83 6.85 4.21 2.26
N GLU A 84 5.60 3.97 1.82
CA GLU A 84 5.10 2.62 1.53
C GLU A 84 5.93 1.90 0.47
N MET A 85 6.22 2.57 -0.65
CA MET A 85 7.07 2.03 -1.70
C MET A 85 8.43 1.58 -1.15
N ARG A 86 9.07 2.44 -0.35
CA ARG A 86 10.35 2.11 0.27
C ARG A 86 10.25 0.97 1.27
N MET A 87 9.16 0.90 2.02
CA MET A 87 8.90 -0.20 2.94
C MET A 87 8.75 -1.51 2.18
N ALA A 88 7.86 -1.56 1.18
CA ALA A 88 7.68 -2.71 0.30
C ALA A 88 9.02 -3.17 -0.28
N GLN A 89 9.81 -2.23 -0.82
CA GLN A 89 11.11 -2.57 -1.38
C GLN A 89 12.05 -3.22 -0.35
N LYS A 90 12.10 -2.71 0.89
CA LYS A 90 13.06 -3.17 1.91
C LYS A 90 12.65 -4.50 2.53
N ILE A 91 11.37 -4.71 2.81
CA ILE A 91 10.90 -5.93 3.49
C ILE A 91 11.03 -7.18 2.62
N HIS A 92 11.08 -7.03 1.29
CA HIS A 92 11.20 -8.13 0.34
C HIS A 92 12.65 -8.46 -0.06
N ARG A 93 13.65 -7.85 0.59
CA ARG A 93 15.08 -8.15 0.40
C ARG A 93 15.52 -9.16 1.45
N GLU A 94 15.40 -10.44 1.14
CA GLU A 94 15.82 -11.49 2.06
C GLU A 94 17.36 -11.59 2.13
N PRO A 95 17.93 -12.02 3.28
CA PRO A 95 19.37 -12.20 3.40
C PRO A 95 19.91 -13.21 2.38
N GLY A 96 20.85 -12.79 1.54
CA GLY A 96 21.55 -13.65 0.59
C GLY A 96 21.91 -12.92 -0.70
N VAL A 97 23.14 -13.09 -1.18
CA VAL A 97 23.63 -12.39 -2.38
C VAL A 97 22.82 -12.76 -3.63
N ALA A 98 22.27 -13.98 -3.68
CA ALA A 98 21.45 -14.47 -4.78
C ALA A 98 19.94 -14.27 -4.56
N SER A 99 19.51 -13.64 -3.45
CA SER A 99 18.09 -13.41 -3.21
C SER A 99 17.55 -12.39 -4.21
N THR A 100 16.53 -12.80 -4.97
CA THR A 100 15.79 -11.92 -5.86
C THR A 100 14.85 -11.05 -5.03
N HIS A 101 14.67 -9.81 -5.48
CA HIS A 101 13.76 -8.85 -4.87
C HIS A 101 13.22 -7.93 -5.98
N PRO A 102 12.12 -7.20 -5.75
CA PRO A 102 11.58 -6.29 -6.73
C PRO A 102 12.57 -5.15 -6.95
N THR A 103 12.74 -4.72 -8.19
CA THR A 103 13.54 -3.52 -8.52
C THR A 103 12.80 -2.26 -8.08
N SER A 104 13.48 -1.12 -8.00
CA SER A 104 12.81 0.16 -7.77
C SER A 104 11.75 0.45 -8.84
N HIS A 105 12.00 0.06 -10.09
CA HIS A 105 11.03 0.19 -11.18
C HIS A 105 9.80 -0.69 -10.96
N ASP A 106 9.95 -1.92 -10.42
CA ASP A 106 8.80 -2.77 -10.09
C ASP A 106 7.96 -2.13 -8.99
N ILE A 107 8.59 -1.67 -7.91
CA ILE A 107 7.91 -0.98 -6.81
C ILE A 107 7.22 0.31 -7.28
N PHE A 108 7.84 1.08 -8.18
CA PHE A 108 7.23 2.28 -8.75
C PHE A 108 5.99 1.94 -9.57
N ARG A 109 6.01 0.85 -10.36
CA ARG A 109 4.82 0.36 -11.09
C ARG A 109 3.69 -0.07 -10.16
N LEU A 110 4.00 -0.68 -9.02
CA LEU A 110 3.01 -1.05 -8.00
C LEU A 110 2.19 0.17 -7.53
N ALA A 111 2.81 1.34 -7.40
CA ALA A 111 2.14 2.58 -6.97
C ALA A 111 1.58 3.44 -8.13
N THR A 112 1.81 3.06 -9.39
CA THR A 112 1.43 3.85 -10.57
C THR A 112 0.62 3.03 -11.56
N SER A 113 1.25 2.44 -12.59
CA SER A 113 0.56 1.73 -13.67
C SER A 113 -0.26 0.53 -13.19
N ASN A 114 0.22 -0.19 -12.16
CA ASN A 114 -0.55 -1.31 -11.60
C ASN A 114 -1.69 -0.81 -10.72
N ALA A 115 -1.48 0.26 -9.96
CA ALA A 115 -2.53 0.88 -9.15
C ALA A 115 -3.67 1.42 -10.04
N ALA A 116 -3.35 2.00 -11.20
CA ALA A 116 -4.36 2.40 -12.20
C ALA A 116 -5.23 1.22 -12.64
N ARG A 117 -4.61 0.07 -12.96
CA ARG A 117 -5.34 -1.15 -13.32
C ARG A 117 -6.21 -1.68 -12.19
N VAL A 118 -5.71 -1.67 -10.95
CA VAL A 118 -6.45 -2.10 -9.75
C VAL A 118 -7.62 -1.17 -9.41
N THR A 119 -7.56 0.08 -9.83
CA THR A 119 -8.63 1.07 -9.66
C THR A 119 -9.51 1.23 -10.90
N PHE A 120 -9.32 0.35 -11.89
CA PHE A 120 -10.09 0.29 -13.15
C PHE A 120 -10.03 1.56 -14.00
N PHE A 121 -8.89 2.27 -13.95
CA PHE A 121 -8.59 3.37 -14.85
C PHE A 121 -7.58 2.93 -15.92
N ASP A 122 -7.97 3.10 -17.18
CA ASP A 122 -7.10 2.78 -18.34
C ASP A 122 -6.33 4.01 -18.86
N ASP A 123 -6.78 5.21 -18.48
CA ASP A 123 -6.30 6.51 -18.97
C ASP A 123 -5.41 7.25 -17.97
N VAL A 124 -4.88 6.57 -16.93
CA VAL A 124 -3.92 7.10 -15.94
C VAL A 124 -2.77 6.11 -15.68
N GLY A 125 -1.87 6.45 -14.76
CA GLY A 125 -0.78 5.57 -14.28
C GLY A 125 0.49 5.55 -15.13
N THR A 126 0.45 6.11 -16.34
CA THR A 126 1.61 6.29 -17.24
C THR A 126 1.54 7.64 -17.95
N ILE A 127 2.69 8.20 -18.31
CA ILE A 127 2.77 9.47 -19.08
C ILE A 127 2.81 9.13 -20.57
N GLU A 128 1.63 9.11 -21.19
CA GLU A 128 1.46 8.77 -22.61
C GLU A 128 0.47 9.74 -23.28
N ARG A 129 0.65 9.99 -24.57
CA ARG A 129 -0.28 10.83 -25.33
C ARG A 129 -1.68 10.21 -25.30
N GLY A 130 -2.70 11.01 -24.97
CA GLY A 130 -4.09 10.57 -24.91
C GLY A 130 -4.57 10.13 -23.52
N LYS A 131 -3.66 9.98 -22.55
CA LYS A 131 -4.00 9.76 -21.13
C LYS A 131 -4.24 11.07 -20.39
N ARG A 132 -4.94 11.02 -19.26
CA ARG A 132 -5.16 12.18 -18.39
C ARG A 132 -3.84 12.66 -17.80
N ALA A 133 -3.76 13.97 -17.56
CA ALA A 133 -2.59 14.59 -16.96
C ALA A 133 -2.63 14.50 -15.42
N ASP A 134 -2.59 13.27 -14.91
CA ASP A 134 -2.39 12.96 -13.49
C ASP A 134 -0.89 12.91 -13.22
N LEU A 135 -0.33 14.03 -12.75
CA LEU A 135 1.11 14.26 -12.68
C LEU A 135 1.52 14.73 -11.29
N VAL A 136 2.67 14.23 -10.82
CA VAL A 136 3.32 14.67 -9.58
C VAL A 136 4.70 15.18 -9.94
N LEU A 137 4.96 16.44 -9.61
CA LEU A 137 6.28 17.06 -9.76
C LEU A 137 7.00 16.98 -8.41
N ILE A 138 8.22 16.45 -8.44
CA ILE A 138 9.03 16.18 -7.27
C ILE A 138 10.30 17.05 -7.32
N ASP A 139 10.60 17.67 -6.19
CA ASP A 139 11.76 18.53 -5.95
C ASP A 139 13.03 17.68 -5.84
N MET A 140 13.74 17.55 -6.97
CA MET A 140 14.95 16.73 -7.06
C MET A 140 16.14 17.33 -6.31
N GLU A 141 16.21 18.66 -6.11
CA GLU A 141 17.33 19.28 -5.38
C GLU A 141 17.44 18.73 -3.95
N ARG A 142 16.29 18.55 -3.29
CA ARG A 142 16.22 17.93 -1.96
C ARG A 142 16.56 16.46 -1.95
N ILE A 143 16.17 15.75 -3.01
CA ILE A 143 16.51 14.33 -3.19
C ILE A 143 18.00 14.17 -3.43
N GLU A 144 18.65 15.14 -4.09
CA GLU A 144 20.07 15.08 -4.42
C GLU A 144 20.98 15.50 -3.27
N ASP A 145 20.53 16.37 -2.35
CA ASP A 145 21.31 16.89 -1.22
C ASP A 145 21.81 15.81 -0.22
N PRO A 146 23.11 15.80 0.17
CA PRO A 146 24.17 16.75 -0.19
C PRO A 146 24.85 16.46 -1.53
N TYR A 147 24.70 15.24 -2.06
CA TYR A 147 25.17 14.85 -3.39
C TYR A 147 24.45 13.58 -3.89
N LEU A 148 24.17 13.52 -5.17
CA LEU A 148 23.79 12.31 -5.90
C LEU A 148 24.56 12.29 -7.22
N HIS A 149 25.09 11.13 -7.59
CA HIS A 149 25.79 11.01 -8.86
C HIS A 149 24.78 11.14 -10.02
N PRO A 150 25.06 11.92 -11.09
CA PRO A 150 24.13 12.12 -12.20
C PRO A 150 23.69 10.81 -12.91
N ASP A 151 24.56 9.81 -12.93
CA ASP A 151 24.25 8.48 -13.49
C ASP A 151 23.37 7.61 -12.59
N THR A 152 22.95 8.10 -11.42
CA THR A 152 22.02 7.37 -10.56
C THR A 152 20.65 7.31 -11.22
N ASP A 153 20.06 6.13 -11.29
CA ASP A 153 18.69 5.97 -11.77
C ASP A 153 17.72 6.83 -10.95
N VAL A 154 16.87 7.61 -11.63
CA VAL A 154 15.98 8.57 -10.99
C VAL A 154 14.89 7.89 -10.14
N VAL A 155 14.46 6.68 -10.52
CA VAL A 155 13.49 5.89 -9.76
C VAL A 155 14.14 5.30 -8.52
N ASP A 156 15.39 4.83 -8.63
CA ASP A 156 16.20 4.47 -7.45
C ASP A 156 16.33 5.66 -6.50
N ALA A 157 16.71 6.84 -7.02
CA ALA A 157 16.84 8.06 -6.22
C ALA A 157 15.54 8.41 -5.49
N LEU A 158 14.40 8.36 -6.21
CA LEU A 158 13.09 8.64 -5.65
C LEU A 158 12.73 7.65 -4.53
N ILE A 159 12.81 6.35 -4.78
CA ILE A 159 12.40 5.33 -3.81
C ILE A 159 13.33 5.32 -2.59
N TYR A 160 14.63 5.49 -2.78
CA TYR A 160 15.61 5.45 -1.69
C TYR A 160 15.80 6.77 -0.95
N ARG A 161 15.39 7.92 -1.49
CA ARG A 161 15.63 9.23 -0.86
C ARG A 161 14.40 10.13 -0.75
N GLY A 162 13.47 10.08 -1.71
CA GLY A 162 12.29 10.93 -1.74
C GLY A 162 11.29 10.72 -0.60
N LYS A 163 10.67 11.81 -0.15
CA LYS A 163 9.66 11.86 0.92
C LYS A 163 8.45 12.62 0.44
N GLY A 164 7.28 12.44 1.07
CA GLY A 164 6.09 13.21 0.70
C GLY A 164 6.29 14.74 0.73
N LEU A 165 7.23 15.24 1.54
CA LEU A 165 7.61 16.67 1.61
C LEU A 165 8.37 17.20 0.38
N ASP A 166 8.88 16.30 -0.46
CA ASP A 166 9.59 16.63 -1.70
C ASP A 166 8.60 16.76 -2.87
N VAL A 167 7.33 16.42 -2.69
CA VAL A 167 6.27 16.71 -3.66
C VAL A 167 6.04 18.22 -3.70
N ASP A 168 6.20 18.82 -4.86
CA ASP A 168 6.05 20.26 -5.06
C ASP A 168 4.68 20.63 -5.64
N THR A 169 4.32 19.98 -6.74
CA THR A 169 3.14 20.31 -7.54
C THR A 169 2.40 19.03 -7.93
N VAL A 170 1.07 19.04 -7.85
CA VAL A 170 0.20 17.90 -8.20
C VAL A 170 -0.89 18.36 -9.16
N LEU A 171 -1.06 17.62 -10.24
CA LEU A 171 -2.11 17.78 -11.23
C LEU A 171 -3.02 16.56 -11.23
N VAL A 172 -4.32 16.79 -11.34
CA VAL A 172 -5.33 15.75 -11.54
C VAL A 172 -6.14 16.15 -12.77
N ASP A 173 -6.14 15.31 -13.80
CA ASP A 173 -6.71 15.58 -15.11
C ASP A 173 -6.28 16.95 -15.69
N GLY A 174 -5.00 17.29 -15.49
CA GLY A 174 -4.42 18.56 -15.92
C GLY A 174 -4.78 19.77 -15.06
N GLU A 175 -5.68 19.62 -14.08
CA GLU A 175 -5.97 20.65 -13.10
C GLU A 175 -4.93 20.63 -11.97
N VAL A 176 -4.26 21.75 -11.75
CA VAL A 176 -3.30 21.89 -10.65
C VAL A 176 -4.07 22.01 -9.33
N ILE A 177 -3.85 21.07 -8.41
CA ILE A 177 -4.49 21.06 -7.08
C ILE A 177 -3.52 21.43 -5.94
N LEU A 178 -2.22 21.22 -6.17
CA LEU A 178 -1.11 21.62 -5.30
C LEU A 178 -0.07 22.32 -6.16
N ARG A 179 0.46 23.47 -5.71
CA ARG A 179 1.58 24.18 -6.36
C ARG A 179 2.47 24.80 -5.30
N ASP A 180 3.80 24.73 -5.49
CA ASP A 180 4.78 25.26 -4.54
C ASP A 180 4.50 24.77 -3.10
N LYS A 181 4.13 23.48 -2.97
CA LYS A 181 3.78 22.81 -1.70
C LYS A 181 2.54 23.40 -1.00
N LYS A 182 1.68 24.14 -1.72
CA LYS A 182 0.45 24.76 -1.20
C LYS A 182 -0.77 24.28 -1.97
N PHE A 183 -1.82 23.90 -1.24
CA PHE A 183 -3.09 23.51 -1.82
C PHE A 183 -3.82 24.73 -2.40
N LEU A 184 -4.37 24.58 -3.61
CA LEU A 184 -5.07 25.68 -4.28
C LEU A 184 -6.57 25.75 -3.94
N LYS A 185 -7.15 24.63 -3.49
CA LYS A 185 -8.58 24.49 -3.19
C LYS A 185 -8.90 24.26 -1.71
N ALA A 186 -7.89 24.23 -0.84
CA ALA A 186 -8.06 23.97 0.58
C ALA A 186 -7.02 24.73 1.41
N ASP A 187 -7.45 25.34 2.51
CA ASP A 187 -6.54 25.87 3.52
C ASP A 187 -6.22 24.77 4.54
N LYS A 188 -4.96 24.32 4.55
CA LYS A 188 -4.50 23.26 5.45
C LYS A 188 -4.67 23.63 6.93
N ALA A 189 -4.44 24.88 7.30
CA ALA A 189 -4.57 25.33 8.67
C ALA A 189 -6.05 25.39 9.11
N GLU A 190 -6.94 25.84 8.21
CA GLU A 190 -8.38 25.82 8.45
C GLU A 190 -8.90 24.38 8.64
N VAL A 191 -8.53 23.46 7.75
CA VAL A 191 -8.92 22.05 7.83
C VAL A 191 -8.42 21.43 9.14
N ALA A 192 -7.16 21.68 9.52
CA ALA A 192 -6.61 21.18 10.78
C ALA A 192 -7.33 21.76 12.01
N ALA A 193 -7.70 23.04 11.99
CA ALA A 193 -8.46 23.67 13.07
C ALA A 193 -9.86 23.05 13.22
N ARG A 194 -10.57 22.85 12.10
CA ARG A 194 -11.89 22.19 12.07
C ARG A 194 -11.82 20.73 12.54
N LEU A 195 -10.78 20.00 12.14
CA LEU A 195 -10.56 18.63 12.62
C LEU A 195 -10.35 18.61 14.13
N LYS A 196 -9.48 19.49 14.65
CA LYS A 196 -9.23 19.62 16.10
C LYS A 196 -10.51 19.94 16.85
N GLU A 197 -11.30 20.91 16.39
CA GLU A 197 -12.59 21.26 17.00
C GLU A 197 -13.54 20.05 17.02
N SER A 198 -13.68 19.37 15.86
CA SER A 198 -14.55 18.21 15.72
C SER A 198 -14.13 17.02 16.59
N LEU A 199 -12.84 16.85 16.87
CA LEU A 199 -12.30 15.76 17.69
C LEU A 199 -12.16 16.12 19.17
N SER A 200 -12.19 17.41 19.52
CA SER A 200 -12.09 17.87 20.92
C SER A 200 -13.44 17.81 21.66
N ARG A 201 -14.54 17.51 20.96
CA ARG A 201 -15.84 17.32 21.60
C ARG A 201 -15.85 16.08 22.50
N GLN A 202 -16.80 16.04 23.42
CA GLN A 202 -17.08 14.79 24.13
C GLN A 202 -17.55 13.70 23.15
N LEU A 203 -17.12 12.47 23.43
CA LEU A 203 -17.63 11.31 22.71
C LEU A 203 -19.13 11.21 22.93
N THR A 204 -19.86 10.89 21.87
CA THR A 204 -21.28 10.57 21.95
C THR A 204 -21.48 9.28 22.75
N ASP A 205 -22.70 9.06 23.23
CA ASP A 205 -23.04 7.79 23.87
C ASP A 205 -22.81 6.58 22.94
N ARG A 206 -23.02 6.76 21.63
CA ARG A 206 -22.76 5.71 20.64
C ARG A 206 -21.28 5.35 20.58
N GLU A 207 -20.40 6.34 20.49
CA GLU A 207 -18.95 6.15 20.45
C GLU A 207 -18.42 5.56 21.77
N THR A 208 -18.92 6.05 22.91
CA THR A 208 -18.58 5.52 24.22
C THR A 208 -19.02 4.05 24.38
N ARG A 209 -20.24 3.71 23.92
CA ARG A 209 -20.71 2.32 23.90
C ARG A 209 -19.87 1.45 22.97
N ALA A 210 -19.49 1.94 21.80
CA ALA A 210 -18.64 1.20 20.87
C ALA A 210 -17.25 0.91 21.46
N ALA A 211 -16.62 1.90 22.12
CA ALA A 211 -15.35 1.71 22.81
C ALA A 211 -15.46 0.67 23.92
N ARG A 212 -16.47 0.78 24.80
CA ARG A 212 -16.72 -0.22 25.86
C ARG A 212 -17.01 -1.60 25.30
N LEU A 213 -17.78 -1.68 24.21
CA LEU A 213 -18.07 -2.95 23.56
C LEU A 213 -16.77 -3.61 23.06
N SER A 214 -15.88 -2.85 22.43
CA SER A 214 -14.57 -3.35 22.02
C SER A 214 -13.79 -3.94 23.19
N GLU A 215 -13.72 -3.23 24.32
CA GLU A 215 -13.07 -3.73 25.55
C GLU A 215 -13.72 -5.00 26.10
N CYS A 216 -15.05 -5.07 26.07
CA CYS A 216 -15.80 -6.22 26.55
C CYS A 216 -15.63 -7.47 25.67
N ILE A 217 -15.54 -7.32 24.34
CA ILE A 217 -15.45 -8.46 23.42
C ILE A 217 -13.99 -8.94 23.30
N LEU A 218 -13.00 -8.07 23.48
CA LEU A 218 -11.59 -8.39 23.25
C LEU A 218 -11.10 -9.67 23.96
N PRO A 219 -11.45 -9.97 25.24
CA PRO A 219 -11.06 -11.22 25.88
C PRO A 219 -11.63 -12.48 25.19
N TYR A 220 -12.83 -12.38 24.61
CA TYR A 220 -13.45 -13.49 23.88
C TYR A 220 -12.81 -13.70 22.53
N ILE A 221 -12.50 -12.60 21.81
CA ILE A 221 -11.75 -12.66 20.54
C ILE A 221 -10.37 -13.27 20.78
N ASN A 222 -9.66 -12.83 21.82
CA ASN A 222 -8.35 -13.37 22.16
C ASN A 222 -8.42 -14.87 22.50
N ARG A 223 -9.43 -15.30 23.25
CA ARG A 223 -9.64 -16.73 23.54
C ARG A 223 -9.91 -17.52 22.26
N TRP A 224 -10.82 -17.02 21.42
CA TRP A 224 -11.16 -17.64 20.14
C TRP A 224 -9.92 -17.85 19.28
N PHE A 225 -9.08 -16.83 19.10
CA PHE A 225 -7.84 -16.95 18.33
C PHE A 225 -6.76 -17.77 19.04
N SER A 226 -6.76 -17.85 20.37
CA SER A 226 -5.78 -18.70 21.09
C SER A 226 -6.01 -20.20 20.91
N GLU A 227 -7.22 -20.59 20.52
CA GLU A 227 -7.60 -21.98 20.21
C GLU A 227 -7.33 -22.34 18.74
N TRP A 228 -6.99 -21.36 17.90
CA TRP A 228 -6.62 -21.63 16.52
C TRP A 228 -5.23 -22.25 16.50
N GLU A 229 -5.16 -23.50 16.05
CA GLU A 229 -3.90 -24.04 15.56
C GLU A 229 -3.55 -23.25 14.31
N LEU A 230 -2.64 -22.28 14.45
CA LEU A 230 -1.90 -21.80 13.29
C LEU A 230 -1.16 -23.03 12.79
N GLU A 231 -1.69 -23.67 11.73
CA GLU A 231 -0.90 -24.62 10.97
C GLU A 231 0.44 -23.96 10.74
N SER A 232 1.54 -24.63 11.09
CA SER A 232 2.88 -24.22 10.73
C SER A 232 2.99 -24.33 9.21
N GLY A 233 2.33 -23.41 8.51
CA GLY A 233 2.32 -23.34 7.07
C GLY A 233 3.69 -22.88 6.59
N GLU A 234 4.04 -23.30 5.39
CA GLU A 234 5.16 -22.73 4.65
C GLU A 234 4.79 -21.30 4.24
N GLY A 235 4.94 -20.35 5.15
CA GLY A 235 4.91 -18.94 4.81
C GLY A 235 6.03 -18.64 3.81
N HIS A 236 5.74 -17.84 2.78
CA HIS A 236 6.75 -17.44 1.79
C HIS A 236 7.90 -16.62 2.38
N TYR A 237 7.71 -16.05 3.57
CA TYR A 237 8.72 -15.32 4.31
C TYR A 237 8.88 -15.88 5.71
N THR A 238 10.12 -15.91 6.19
CA THR A 238 10.44 -16.31 7.58
C THR A 238 9.68 -15.48 8.62
N TYR A 239 9.38 -14.21 8.31
CA TYR A 239 8.58 -13.33 9.17
C TYR A 239 7.18 -13.90 9.47
N ASN A 240 6.60 -14.66 8.54
CA ASN A 240 5.28 -15.24 8.64
C ASN A 240 5.29 -16.68 9.24
N LEU A 241 6.42 -17.16 9.76
CA LEU A 241 6.55 -18.53 10.29
C LEU A 241 6.35 -18.62 11.81
N ARG A 242 5.65 -17.66 12.42
CA ARG A 242 5.42 -17.59 13.88
C ARG A 242 3.96 -17.33 14.21
#